data_AF-A0A397GYB2-F1
#
_entry.id   AF-A0A397GYB2-F1
#
_cell.length_a   1.000
_cell.length_b   1.000
_cell.length_c   1.000
_cell.angle_alpha   90.00
_cell.angle_beta   90.00
_cell.angle_gamma   90.00
#
_symmetry.space_group_name_H-M   'P 1'
#
loop_
_entity.id
_entity.type
_entity.pdbx_description
1 polymer ?
#
loop_
_entity_poly.entity_id
_entity_poly.type
_entity_poly.pdbx_seq_one_letter_code
_entity_poly.pdbx_strand_id
1 'polypeptide(L)'
;MTKTGGAKFDEVWKYFIQDNDQRNGHYSATCYHCDTTWTRGKLTVMKAHLANICKSCPEDISKYWRDKLAEQTINYTRTSKQSNLPHNQATITQHFSSNQPLPLQVNSRLNKSLIKMWIITGVPFEIIENPFTIDFLKELNLGYAPPSRTTLSGRFLDKEVARVNKYIDQELENAENLTLDKY
;
A
#
# COMPACT_ATOMS: atom_id res chain seq x y z
N MET A 1 1.54 -8.48 50.21
CA MET A 1 0.81 -7.83 49.10
C MET A 1 1.81 -7.55 47.98
N THR A 2 1.89 -8.43 47.01
CA THR A 2 2.77 -8.31 45.84
C THR A 2 2.10 -7.37 44.83
N LYS A 3 2.69 -6.19 44.60
CA LYS A 3 2.25 -5.29 43.52
C LYS A 3 2.55 -5.97 42.19
N THR A 4 1.50 -6.29 41.45
CA THR A 4 1.55 -6.76 40.07
C THR A 4 2.26 -5.71 39.20
N GLY A 5 3.44 -6.07 38.69
CA GLY A 5 4.23 -5.20 37.83
C GLY A 5 3.49 -4.93 36.52
N GLY A 6 3.29 -3.65 36.19
CA GLY A 6 2.70 -3.24 34.91
C GLY A 6 3.53 -3.69 33.71
N ALA A 7 2.91 -3.73 32.53
CA ALA A 7 3.59 -4.05 31.28
C ALA A 7 4.80 -3.13 31.09
N LYS A 8 5.98 -3.71 30.82
CA LYS A 8 7.20 -2.94 30.56
C LYS A 8 6.99 -2.09 29.31
N PHE A 9 7.31 -0.80 29.41
CA PHE A 9 7.34 0.08 28.25
C PHE A 9 8.34 -0.43 27.20
N ASP A 10 8.02 -0.22 25.93
CA ASP A 10 8.92 -0.51 24.82
C ASP A 10 10.25 0.24 25.01
N GLU A 11 11.36 -0.40 24.67
CA GLU A 11 12.71 0.13 24.92
C GLU A 11 12.97 1.47 24.23
N VAL A 12 12.20 1.83 23.19
CA VAL A 12 12.28 3.13 22.53
C VAL A 12 12.08 4.30 23.51
N TRP A 13 11.28 4.12 24.56
CA TRP A 13 11.03 5.17 25.56
C TRP A 13 12.29 5.60 26.33
N LYS A 14 13.37 4.82 26.30
CA LYS A 14 14.67 5.24 26.86
C LYS A 14 15.23 6.50 26.19
N TYR A 15 14.76 6.81 24.99
CA TYR A 15 15.25 7.92 24.16
C TYR A 15 14.25 9.10 24.06
N PHE A 16 13.17 9.06 24.84
CA PHE A 16 12.15 10.11 24.84
C PHE A 16 11.74 10.52 26.26
N ILE A 17 11.43 11.80 26.43
CA ILE A 17 10.72 12.33 27.60
C ILE A 17 9.25 11.95 27.43
N GLN A 18 8.69 11.32 28.46
CA GLN A 18 7.28 11.03 28.59
C GLN A 18 6.63 12.13 29.43
N ASP A 19 5.60 12.79 28.90
CA ASP A 19 4.81 13.72 29.70
C ASP A 19 3.78 12.96 30.56
N ASN A 20 3.50 13.48 31.74
CA ASN A 20 2.61 12.87 32.73
C ASN A 20 1.13 13.07 32.39
N ASP A 21 0.82 14.01 31.50
CA ASP A 21 -0.55 14.31 31.09
C ASP A 21 -1.10 13.27 30.10
N GLN A 22 -1.70 12.22 30.65
CA GLN A 22 -2.34 11.16 29.88
C GLN A 22 -3.65 11.67 29.26
N ARG A 23 -3.58 12.30 28.08
CA ARG A 23 -4.78 12.64 27.30
C ARG A 23 -5.27 11.40 26.54
N ASN A 24 -6.42 10.85 26.95
CA ASN A 24 -7.09 9.70 26.33
C ASN A 24 -6.26 8.40 26.33
N GLY A 25 -5.55 8.11 27.43
CA GLY A 25 -4.83 6.84 27.57
C GLY A 25 -3.47 6.77 26.86
N HIS A 26 -3.07 7.82 26.14
CA HIS A 26 -1.78 7.89 25.43
C HIS A 26 -0.89 8.98 26.04
N TYR A 27 0.40 8.69 26.14
CA TYR A 27 1.42 9.65 26.55
C TYR A 27 1.90 10.47 25.35
N SER A 28 2.23 11.74 25.55
CA SER A 28 3.05 12.47 24.59
C SER A 28 4.51 12.03 24.71
N ALA A 29 5.29 12.34 23.68
CA ALA A 29 6.71 12.00 23.63
C ALA A 29 7.51 13.22 23.14
N THR A 30 8.68 13.46 23.73
CA THR A 30 9.65 14.45 23.26
C THR A 30 11.00 13.79 23.07
N CYS A 31 11.64 13.95 21.92
CA CYS A 31 12.94 13.34 21.65
C CYS A 31 14.05 14.00 22.48
N TYR A 32 14.88 13.23 23.21
CA TYR A 32 16.00 13.77 23.99
C TYR A 32 17.07 14.46 23.13
N HIS A 33 17.16 14.13 21.85
CA HIS A 33 18.26 14.56 21.00
C HIS A 33 17.97 15.84 20.21
N CYS A 34 16.70 16.09 19.87
CA CYS A 34 16.33 17.22 19.01
C CYS A 34 15.07 17.98 19.45
N ASP A 35 14.53 17.64 20.62
CA ASP A 35 13.36 18.30 21.23
C ASP A 35 12.06 18.27 20.39
N THR A 36 12.01 17.44 19.34
CA THR A 36 10.78 17.23 18.58
C THR A 36 9.74 16.57 19.47
N THR A 37 8.52 17.12 19.46
CA THR A 37 7.40 16.68 20.32
C THR A 37 6.29 16.03 19.51
N TRP A 38 5.64 15.02 20.08
CA TRP A 38 4.41 14.41 19.57
C TRP A 38 3.33 14.39 20.63
N THR A 39 2.12 14.83 20.28
CA THR A 39 0.95 14.75 21.16
C THR A 39 0.57 13.31 21.54
N ARG A 40 0.99 12.32 20.75
CA ARG A 40 0.86 10.89 21.04
C ARG A 40 2.16 10.16 20.67
N GLY A 41 2.81 9.55 21.66
CA GLY A 41 4.01 8.72 21.54
C GLY A 41 3.73 7.38 20.88
N LYS A 42 3.51 7.40 19.56
CA LYS A 42 3.36 6.18 18.76
C LYS A 42 4.74 5.53 18.57
N LEU A 43 4.90 4.30 19.05
CA LEU A 43 6.17 3.57 18.99
C LEU A 43 6.77 3.52 17.58
N THR A 44 5.96 3.27 16.55
CA THR A 44 6.43 3.23 15.15
C THR A 44 7.03 4.55 14.69
N VAL A 45 6.42 5.67 15.08
CA VAL A 45 6.89 7.01 14.76
C VAL A 45 8.18 7.33 15.52
N MET A 46 8.21 7.00 16.81
CA MET A 46 9.39 7.22 17.67
C MET A 46 10.61 6.44 17.17
N LYS A 47 10.44 5.15 16.83
CA LYS A 47 11.51 4.31 16.27
C LYS A 47 12.00 4.83 14.92
N ALA A 48 11.09 5.17 14.01
CA ALA A 48 11.44 5.74 12.71
C ALA A 48 12.14 7.10 12.82
N HIS A 49 11.75 7.92 13.81
CA HIS A 49 12.40 9.20 14.06
C HIS A 49 13.86 9.03 14.47
N LEU A 50 14.16 8.17 15.45
CA LEU A 50 15.54 7.88 15.86
C LEU A 50 16.37 7.28 14.73
N ALA A 51 15.78 6.40 13.92
CA ALA A 51 16.46 5.71 12.84
C ALA A 51 16.80 6.64 11.65
N ASN A 52 15.86 7.49 11.22
CA ASN A 52 15.90 8.09 9.87
C ASN A 52 15.72 9.61 9.83
N ILE A 53 15.28 10.26 10.92
CA ILE A 53 14.84 11.66 10.87
C ILE A 53 15.68 12.56 11.79
N CYS A 54 16.00 12.08 12.99
CA CYS A 54 16.67 12.88 14.01
C CYS A 54 18.14 13.12 13.68
N LYS A 55 18.46 14.31 13.17
CA LYS A 55 19.85 14.70 12.82
C LYS A 55 20.79 14.78 14.02
N SER A 56 20.27 15.08 15.20
CA SER A 56 21.03 15.18 16.45
C SER A 56 21.14 13.84 17.19
N CYS A 57 20.55 12.76 16.65
CA CYS A 57 20.61 11.44 17.28
C CYS A 57 22.02 10.85 17.13
N PRO A 58 22.63 10.32 18.20
CA PRO A 58 23.88 9.59 18.12
C PRO A 58 23.84 8.45 17.09
N GLU A 59 24.95 8.23 16.39
CA GLU A 59 25.02 7.29 15.27
C GLU A 59 24.74 5.85 15.69
N ASP A 60 25.25 5.43 16.85
CA ASP A 60 25.03 4.11 17.44
C ASP A 60 23.55 3.83 17.71
N ILE A 61 22.83 4.80 18.28
CA ILE A 61 21.38 4.71 18.53
C ILE A 61 20.62 4.67 17.22
N SER A 62 20.94 5.57 16.28
CA SER A 62 20.25 5.61 14.99
C SER A 62 20.46 4.33 14.19
N LYS A 63 21.67 3.75 14.21
CA LYS A 63 22.00 2.49 13.56
C LYS A 63 21.24 1.32 14.19
N TYR A 64 21.23 1.24 15.52
CA TYR A 64 20.47 0.21 16.24
C TYR A 64 18.99 0.19 15.83
N TRP A 65 18.35 1.36 15.73
CA TRP A 65 16.96 1.45 15.32
C TRP A 65 16.73 1.19 13.83
N ARG A 66 17.69 1.53 12.96
CA ARG A 66 17.64 1.14 11.53
C ARG A 66 17.67 -0.39 11.37
N ASP A 67 18.57 -1.07 12.07
CA ASP A 67 18.70 -2.53 12.01
C ASP A 67 17.42 -3.20 12.53
N LYS A 68 16.91 -2.74 13.68
CA LYS A 68 15.62 -3.22 14.24
C LYS A 68 14.44 -3.05 13.30
N LEU A 69 14.37 -1.93 12.56
CA LEU A 69 13.29 -1.68 11.61
C LEU A 69 13.45 -2.50 10.33
N ALA A 70 14.68 -2.73 9.87
CA ALA A 70 14.97 -3.55 8.69
C ALA A 70 14.60 -5.02 8.90
N GLU A 71 14.78 -5.54 10.12
CA GLU A 71 14.43 -6.92 10.49
C GLU A 71 12.94 -7.09 10.85
N GLN A 72 12.19 -5.99 11.01
CA GLN A 72 10.81 -6.03 11.46
C GLN A 72 9.86 -6.50 10.35
N THR A 73 9.13 -7.59 10.60
CA THR A 73 8.02 -8.01 9.71
C THR A 73 6.84 -7.05 9.82
N ILE A 74 6.42 -6.48 8.69
CA ILE A 74 5.24 -5.60 8.62
C ILE A 74 3.97 -6.47 8.42
N ASN A 75 3.28 -6.79 9.52
CA ASN A 75 2.01 -7.52 9.48
C ASN A 75 0.83 -6.56 9.24
N TYR A 76 0.84 -5.83 8.13
CA TYR A 76 -0.27 -4.95 7.76
C TYR A 76 -1.44 -5.78 7.25
N THR A 77 -2.55 -5.76 7.98
CA THR A 77 -3.84 -6.25 7.51
C THR A 77 -4.79 -5.08 7.40
N ARG A 78 -5.30 -4.82 6.19
CA ARG A 78 -6.34 -3.83 5.98
C ARG A 78 -7.63 -4.41 6.57
N THR A 79 -8.16 -3.81 7.64
CA THR A 79 -9.45 -4.20 8.22
C THR A 79 -10.58 -3.87 7.22
N SER A 80 -10.90 -4.83 6.37
CA SER A 80 -12.14 -4.80 5.60
C SER A 80 -13.28 -5.25 6.51
N LYS A 81 -14.36 -4.47 6.64
CA LYS A 81 -15.62 -4.99 7.18
C LYS A 81 -16.12 -6.06 6.21
N GLN A 82 -15.75 -7.31 6.41
CA GLN A 82 -16.21 -8.42 5.58
C GLN A 82 -17.70 -8.63 5.82
N SER A 83 -18.52 -8.46 4.77
CA SER A 83 -19.87 -9.02 4.74
C SER A 83 -19.75 -10.55 4.68
N ASN A 84 -20.43 -11.25 5.59
CA ASN A 84 -20.50 -12.71 5.62
C ASN A 84 -21.07 -13.24 4.29
N LEU A 85 -20.25 -13.85 3.45
CA LEU A 85 -20.66 -14.64 2.29
C LEU A 85 -20.26 -16.11 2.53
N PRO A 86 -21.09 -17.10 2.16
CA PRO A 86 -20.88 -18.49 2.55
C PRO A 86 -19.61 -19.07 1.93
N HIS A 87 -18.84 -19.71 2.79
CA HIS A 87 -17.54 -20.32 2.50
C HIS A 87 -17.72 -21.64 1.75
N ASN A 88 -17.56 -21.59 0.42
CA ASN A 88 -17.15 -22.74 -0.38
C ASN A 88 -16.17 -22.23 -1.45
N GLN A 89 -14.92 -22.03 -1.06
CA GLN A 89 -13.85 -21.64 -1.98
C GLN A 89 -12.71 -22.63 -1.85
N ALA A 90 -12.35 -23.28 -2.96
CA ALA A 90 -11.17 -24.12 -3.06
C ALA A 90 -9.92 -23.32 -2.68
N THR A 91 -8.97 -23.99 -2.03
CA THR A 91 -7.75 -23.39 -1.48
C THR A 91 -6.97 -22.62 -2.56
N ILE A 92 -6.87 -21.31 -2.37
CA ILE A 92 -6.27 -20.31 -3.29
C ILE A 92 -4.80 -20.61 -3.66
N THR A 93 -4.10 -21.43 -2.87
CA THR A 93 -2.63 -21.57 -2.92
C THR A 93 -2.08 -22.38 -4.10
N GLN A 94 -2.88 -23.08 -4.88
CA GLN A 94 -2.35 -23.98 -5.92
C GLN A 94 -1.84 -23.27 -7.20
N HIS A 95 -2.08 -21.96 -7.35
CA HIS A 95 -1.70 -21.20 -8.55
C HIS A 95 -0.58 -20.17 -8.36
N PHE A 96 -0.14 -19.89 -7.12
CA PHE A 96 0.78 -18.78 -6.84
C PHE A 96 2.27 -19.11 -7.01
N SER A 97 2.62 -20.38 -7.20
CA SER A 97 4.02 -20.83 -7.27
C SER A 97 4.42 -21.37 -8.64
N SER A 98 3.56 -21.27 -9.65
CA SER A 98 3.84 -21.80 -10.97
C SER A 98 4.38 -20.72 -11.89
N ASN A 99 5.59 -20.92 -12.42
CA ASN A 99 6.17 -20.09 -13.48
C ASN A 99 5.53 -20.33 -14.86
N GLN A 100 4.44 -21.09 -14.91
CA GLN A 100 3.75 -21.39 -16.16
C GLN A 100 2.99 -20.16 -16.68
N PRO A 101 2.96 -19.94 -18.01
CA PRO A 101 2.17 -18.87 -18.60
C PRO A 101 0.71 -18.95 -18.17
N LEU A 102 0.14 -17.81 -17.76
CA LEU A 102 -1.27 -17.75 -17.36
C LEU A 102 -2.21 -18.01 -18.54
N PRO A 103 -3.38 -18.64 -18.30
CA PRO A 103 -4.42 -18.75 -19.31
C PRO A 103 -4.80 -17.38 -19.89
N LEU A 104 -5.07 -17.34 -21.21
CA LEU A 104 -5.37 -16.09 -21.93
C LEU A 104 -6.47 -15.24 -21.28
N GLN A 105 -7.51 -15.88 -20.72
CA GLN A 105 -8.60 -15.19 -20.04
C GLN A 105 -8.14 -14.47 -18.76
N VAL A 106 -7.24 -15.09 -17.98
CA VAL A 106 -6.67 -14.50 -16.76
C VAL A 106 -5.76 -13.33 -17.13
N ASN A 107 -4.87 -13.53 -18.12
CA ASN A 107 -4.02 -12.47 -18.65
C ASN A 107 -4.84 -11.27 -19.15
N SER A 108 -5.92 -11.51 -19.90
CA SER A 108 -6.82 -10.46 -20.38
C SER A 108 -7.45 -9.65 -19.24
N ARG A 109 -7.87 -10.32 -18.15
CA ARG A 109 -8.40 -9.65 -16.96
C ARG A 109 -7.34 -8.81 -16.24
N LEU A 110 -6.13 -9.34 -16.08
CA LEU A 110 -5.00 -8.61 -15.49
C LEU A 110 -4.63 -7.39 -16.32
N ASN A 111 -4.46 -7.55 -17.63
CA ASN A 111 -4.18 -6.46 -18.56
C ASN A 111 -5.23 -5.36 -18.50
N LYS A 112 -6.51 -5.72 -18.42
CA LYS A 112 -7.61 -4.77 -18.27
C LYS A 112 -7.54 -4.00 -16.94
N SER A 113 -7.26 -4.67 -15.83
CA SER A 113 -7.10 -4.00 -14.54
C SER A 113 -5.87 -3.09 -14.53
N LEU A 114 -4.77 -3.54 -15.13
CA LEU A 114 -3.52 -2.80 -15.26
C LEU A 114 -3.72 -1.50 -16.04
N ILE A 115 -4.29 -1.55 -17.26
CA ILE A 115 -4.49 -0.34 -18.07
C ILE A 115 -5.39 0.67 -17.38
N LYS A 116 -6.46 0.22 -16.70
CA LYS A 116 -7.34 1.09 -15.93
C LYS A 116 -6.61 1.79 -14.79
N MET A 117 -5.82 1.03 -14.02
CA MET A 117 -4.99 1.61 -12.98
C MET A 117 -4.06 2.67 -13.58
N TRP A 118 -3.31 2.31 -14.62
CA TRP A 118 -2.33 3.18 -15.28
C TRP A 118 -2.92 4.54 -15.69
N ILE A 119 -4.07 4.52 -16.36
CA ILE A 119 -4.76 5.72 -16.84
C ILE A 119 -5.29 6.56 -15.66
N ILE A 120 -6.01 5.93 -14.72
CA ILE A 120 -6.65 6.65 -13.59
C ILE A 120 -5.59 7.31 -12.70
N THR A 121 -4.44 6.66 -12.52
CA THR A 121 -3.35 7.19 -11.70
C THR A 121 -2.38 8.10 -12.47
N GLY A 122 -2.59 8.28 -13.79
CA GLY A 122 -1.73 9.13 -14.62
C GLY A 122 -0.28 8.66 -14.73
N VAL A 123 -0.05 7.34 -14.72
CA VAL A 123 1.32 6.79 -14.80
C VAL A 123 1.79 6.80 -16.26
N PRO A 124 2.98 7.33 -16.57
CA PRO A 124 3.53 7.28 -17.93
C PRO A 124 3.66 5.84 -18.44
N PHE A 125 3.36 5.62 -19.72
CA PHE A 125 3.37 4.26 -20.29
C PHE A 125 4.77 3.65 -20.32
N GLU A 126 5.82 4.47 -20.37
CA GLU A 126 7.23 4.06 -20.30
C GLU A 126 7.55 3.27 -19.03
N ILE A 127 6.81 3.51 -17.93
CA ILE A 127 7.05 2.86 -16.65
C ILE A 127 6.74 1.35 -16.71
N ILE A 128 5.87 0.89 -17.61
CA ILE A 128 5.50 -0.54 -17.65
C ILE A 128 6.68 -1.46 -18.02
N GLU A 129 7.64 -0.93 -18.78
CA GLU A 129 8.85 -1.66 -19.19
C GLU A 129 10.03 -1.40 -18.24
N ASN A 130 9.84 -0.59 -17.20
CA ASN A 130 10.87 -0.36 -16.19
C ASN A 130 11.16 -1.68 -15.42
N PRO A 131 12.43 -2.09 -15.25
CA PRO A 131 12.78 -3.34 -14.58
C PRO A 131 12.14 -3.50 -13.19
N PHE A 132 12.12 -2.45 -12.36
CA PHE A 132 11.50 -2.50 -11.03
C PHE A 132 9.98 -2.73 -11.10
N THR A 133 9.32 -2.22 -12.15
CA THR A 133 7.89 -2.46 -12.38
C THR A 133 7.65 -3.90 -12.83
N ILE A 134 8.47 -4.41 -13.74
CA ILE A 134 8.38 -5.81 -14.19
C ILE A 134 8.62 -6.76 -13.01
N ASP A 135 9.64 -6.50 -12.20
CA ASP A 135 9.96 -7.30 -11.03
C ASP A 135 8.82 -7.25 -10.01
N PHE A 136 8.28 -6.06 -9.71
CA PHE A 136 7.10 -5.92 -8.85
C PHE A 136 5.89 -6.73 -9.36
N LEU A 137 5.59 -6.69 -10.66
CA LEU A 137 4.48 -7.43 -11.25
C LEU A 137 4.71 -8.95 -11.19
N LYS A 138 5.95 -9.41 -11.31
CA LYS A 138 6.34 -10.82 -11.16
C LYS A 138 6.26 -11.30 -9.72
N GLU A 139 6.64 -10.46 -8.75
CA GLU A 139 6.47 -10.75 -7.31
C GLU A 139 4.98 -10.91 -6.94
N LEU A 140 4.10 -10.15 -7.61
CA LEU A 140 2.65 -10.34 -7.47
C LEU A 140 2.14 -11.61 -8.17
N ASN A 141 2.67 -11.94 -9.35
CA ASN A 141 2.32 -13.14 -10.10
C ASN A 141 3.42 -13.52 -11.12
N LEU A 142 4.15 -14.60 -10.83
CA LEU A 142 5.29 -15.06 -11.63
C LEU A 142 4.91 -15.45 -13.08
N GLY A 143 3.70 -15.95 -13.31
CA GLY A 143 3.22 -16.35 -14.63
C GLY A 143 2.68 -15.19 -15.48
N TYR A 144 2.57 -13.98 -14.91
CA TYR A 144 2.08 -12.81 -15.62
C TYR A 144 3.19 -12.18 -16.47
N ALA A 145 2.94 -12.09 -17.78
CA ALA A 145 3.79 -11.37 -18.70
C ALA A 145 3.20 -9.97 -18.95
N PRO A 146 3.77 -8.90 -18.37
CA PRO A 146 3.27 -7.55 -18.59
C PRO A 146 3.38 -7.16 -20.07
N PRO A 147 2.46 -6.32 -20.58
CA PRO A 147 2.50 -5.85 -21.96
C PRO A 147 3.67 -4.89 -22.19
N SER A 148 4.10 -4.78 -23.44
CA SER A 148 4.98 -3.69 -23.86
C SER A 148 4.28 -2.34 -23.74
N ARG A 149 5.06 -1.27 -23.65
CA ARG A 149 4.59 0.12 -23.67
C ARG A 149 3.65 0.36 -24.86
N THR A 150 4.06 -0.07 -26.05
CA THR A 150 3.30 0.08 -27.30
C THR A 150 2.00 -0.72 -27.31
N THR A 151 2.00 -1.89 -26.68
CA THR A 151 0.78 -2.71 -26.56
C THR A 151 -0.19 -2.09 -25.56
N LEU A 152 0.33 -1.56 -24.46
CA LEU A 152 -0.45 -0.91 -23.40
C LEU A 152 -1.08 0.40 -23.89
N SER A 153 -0.28 1.29 -24.47
CA SER A 153 -0.72 2.63 -24.93
C SER A 153 -1.52 2.61 -26.22
N GLY A 154 -1.41 1.54 -27.02
CA GLY A 154 -2.22 1.34 -28.23
C GLY A 154 -3.36 0.37 -27.95
N ARG A 155 -3.14 -0.90 -28.27
CA ARG A 155 -4.18 -1.95 -28.29
C ARG A 155 -5.06 -1.99 -27.04
N PHE A 156 -4.48 -1.89 -25.84
CA PHE A 156 -5.25 -1.99 -24.60
C PHE A 156 -5.99 -0.70 -24.28
N LEU A 157 -5.35 0.46 -24.47
CA LEU A 157 -6.00 1.75 -24.34
C LEU A 157 -7.18 1.87 -25.31
N ASP A 158 -6.94 1.64 -26.61
CA ASP A 158 -7.95 1.74 -27.66
C ASP A 158 -9.17 0.86 -27.37
N LYS A 159 -8.92 -0.37 -26.89
CA LYS A 159 -9.98 -1.31 -26.52
C LYS A 159 -10.81 -0.83 -25.34
N GLU A 160 -10.19 -0.26 -24.31
CA GLU A 160 -10.92 0.28 -23.16
C GLU A 160 -11.65 1.58 -23.51
N VAL A 161 -11.07 2.45 -24.34
CA VAL A 161 -11.76 3.64 -24.88
C VAL A 161 -13.00 3.24 -25.67
N ALA A 162 -12.87 2.30 -26.61
CA ALA A 162 -14.00 1.79 -27.39
C ALA A 162 -15.09 1.18 -26.50
N ARG A 163 -14.70 0.46 -25.43
CA ARG A 163 -15.63 -0.10 -24.46
C ARG A 163 -16.39 0.97 -23.70
N VAL A 164 -15.70 2.01 -23.25
CA VAL A 164 -16.30 3.13 -22.50
C VAL A 164 -17.21 3.94 -23.41
N ASN A 165 -16.77 4.28 -24.62
CA ASN A 165 -17.60 5.00 -25.59
C ASN A 165 -18.87 4.22 -25.90
N LYS A 166 -18.77 2.91 -26.20
CA LYS A 166 -19.95 2.06 -26.42
C LYS A 166 -20.90 2.07 -25.22
N TYR A 167 -20.37 2.06 -23.99
CA TYR A 167 -21.20 2.14 -22.79
C TYR A 167 -21.89 3.50 -22.66
N ILE A 168 -21.16 4.59 -22.88
CA ILE A 168 -21.72 5.95 -22.88
C ILE A 168 -22.81 6.08 -23.93
N ASP A 169 -22.57 5.62 -25.17
CA ASP A 169 -23.55 5.67 -26.25
C ASP A 169 -24.85 4.94 -25.86
N GLN A 170 -24.74 3.76 -25.24
CA GLN A 170 -25.90 3.01 -24.74
C GLN A 170 -26.64 3.75 -23.61
N GLU A 171 -25.93 4.39 -22.69
CA GLU A 171 -26.56 5.17 -21.63
C GLU A 171 -27.26 6.42 -22.20
N LEU A 172 -26.66 7.07 -23.19
CA LEU A 172 -27.22 8.24 -23.87
C LEU A 172 -28.47 7.89 -24.69
N GLU A 173 -28.47 6.76 -25.41
CA GLU A 173 -29.64 6.27 -26.16
C GLU A 173 -30.86 5.98 -25.26
N ASN A 174 -30.62 5.55 -24.03
CA ASN A 174 -31.67 5.22 -23.06
C ASN A 174 -32.08 6.43 -22.19
N ALA A 175 -31.43 7.59 -22.33
CA ALA A 175 -31.71 8.76 -21.50
C ALA A 175 -32.91 9.55 -22.05
N GLU A 176 -33.94 9.75 -21.22
CA GLU A 176 -35.13 10.52 -21.60
C GLU A 176 -34.89 12.04 -21.60
N ASN A 177 -34.07 12.53 -20.67
CA ASN A 177 -33.80 13.96 -20.49
C ASN A 177 -32.31 14.16 -20.22
N LEU A 178 -31.62 14.86 -21.12
CA LEU A 178 -30.21 15.22 -20.99
C LEU A 178 -30.07 16.74 -20.88
N THR A 179 -29.30 17.21 -19.91
CA THR A 179 -28.97 18.62 -19.76
C THR A 179 -27.45 18.78 -19.77
N LEU A 180 -26.97 19.79 -20.50
CA LEU A 180 -25.56 20.17 -20.51
C LEU A 180 -25.40 21.32 -19.52
N ASP A 181 -24.69 21.08 -18.43
CA ASP A 181 -24.35 22.16 -17.50
C ASP A 181 -23.18 22.97 -18.09
N LYS A 182 -23.28 24.30 -18.01
CA LYS A 182 -22.21 25.19 -18.48
C LYS A 182 -21.24 25.42 -17.33
N TYR A 183 -19.96 25.09 -17.55
CA TYR A 183 -18.85 25.46 -16.67
C TYR A 183 -18.51 26.95 -16.80
#